data_AF-A0A7J7L4I8-F1
#
_entry.id   AF-A0A7J7L4I8-F1
#
_cell.length_a   1.000
_cell.length_b   1.000
_cell.length_c   1.000
_cell.angle_alpha   90.00
_cell.angle_beta   90.00
_cell.angle_gamma   90.00
#
_symmetry.space_group_name_H-M   'P 1'
#
loop_
_entity.id
_entity.type
_entity.pdbx_description
1 polymer ?
#
loop_
_entity_poly.entity_id
_entity_poly.type
_entity_poly.pdbx_seq_one_letter_code
_entity_poly.pdbx_strand_id
1 'polypeptide(L)'
;MGPEINNDISFLAVLDWVVRLETCEVAKRNLTSYACEDNSGCVDSTNGLGYNCYCNPGYEGNPYFSNGCQDIEECSAPKKPCKKTCTNTQGCYYYSCPQDYDDLGDKNGDGVDCILHVK
;
A
#
# COMPACT_ATOMS: atom_id res chain seq x y z
N MET A 1 -12.51 -17.62 -52.08
CA MET A 1 -12.52 -17.19 -50.67
C MET A 1 -11.39 -17.90 -49.96
N GLY A 2 -10.24 -17.23 -49.80
CA GLY A 2 -9.16 -17.72 -48.95
C GLY A 2 -9.43 -17.32 -47.49
N PRO A 3 -8.84 -18.02 -46.50
CA PRO A 3 -9.00 -17.65 -45.10
C PRO A 3 -8.21 -16.36 -44.81
N GLU A 4 -8.87 -15.40 -44.16
CA GLU A 4 -8.21 -14.25 -43.55
C GLU A 4 -7.50 -14.73 -42.28
N ILE A 5 -6.17 -14.78 -42.33
CA ILE A 5 -5.32 -15.05 -41.17
C ILE A 5 -5.30 -13.78 -40.31
N ASN A 6 -6.10 -13.76 -39.24
CA ASN A 6 -6.11 -12.67 -38.28
C ASN A 6 -4.94 -12.85 -37.31
N ASN A 7 -3.82 -12.20 -37.61
CA ASN A 7 -2.58 -12.21 -36.81
C ASN A 7 -2.63 -11.15 -35.70
N ASP A 8 -3.66 -11.18 -34.86
CA ASP A 8 -3.71 -10.34 -33.67
C ASP A 8 -3.00 -11.04 -32.49
N ILE A 9 -1.67 -11.05 -32.55
CA ILE A 9 -0.82 -11.50 -31.45
C ILE A 9 -0.61 -10.29 -30.53
N SER A 10 -1.47 -10.15 -29.54
CA SER A 10 -1.31 -9.17 -28.46
C SER A 10 -0.19 -9.61 -27.51
N PHE A 11 0.90 -8.85 -27.48
CA PHE A 11 2.01 -9.07 -26.54
C PHE A 11 1.86 -8.12 -25.35
N LEU A 12 1.89 -8.66 -24.12
CA LEU A 12 1.93 -7.84 -22.91
C LEU A 12 3.37 -7.35 -22.69
N ALA A 13 3.63 -6.10 -23.03
CA ALA A 13 4.88 -5.45 -22.69
C ALA A 13 4.83 -4.96 -21.24
N VAL A 14 5.81 -5.37 -20.43
CA VAL A 14 6.03 -4.84 -19.08
C VAL A 14 7.35 -4.09 -19.08
N LEU A 15 7.31 -2.81 -18.71
CA LEU A 15 8.53 -2.02 -18.55
C LEU A 15 9.07 -2.25 -17.14
N ASP A 16 10.19 -2.96 -17.07
CA ASP A 16 10.96 -3.07 -15.85
C ASP A 16 12.04 -1.99 -15.83
N TRP A 17 12.03 -1.17 -14.79
CA TRP A 17 12.85 0.02 -14.68
C TRP A 17 13.44 0.11 -13.28
N VAL A 18 14.52 0.88 -13.16
CA VAL A 18 15.22 1.10 -11.90
C VAL A 18 15.61 2.56 -11.78
N VAL A 19 15.69 3.05 -10.55
CA VAL A 19 16.23 4.37 -10.25
C VAL A 19 17.69 4.24 -9.84
N ARG A 20 18.54 5.02 -10.53
CA ARG A 20 19.99 5.04 -10.34
C ARG A 20 20.59 3.63 -10.47
N LEU A 21 21.88 3.50 -10.17
CA LEU A 21 22.64 2.25 -10.32
C LEU A 21 23.28 1.79 -9.00
N GLU A 22 22.89 2.40 -7.89
CA GLU A 22 23.35 2.06 -6.54
C GLU A 22 22.30 1.21 -5.82
N THR A 23 22.70 0.51 -4.75
CA THR A 23 21.72 -0.23 -3.93
C THR A 23 20.94 0.74 -3.06
N CYS A 24 19.73 0.34 -2.67
CA CYS A 24 18.86 1.04 -1.74
C CYS A 24 19.61 1.41 -0.43
N GLU A 25 20.41 0.48 0.10
CA GLU A 25 21.21 0.72 1.31
C GLU A 25 22.32 1.76 1.13
N VAL A 26 22.85 1.92 -0.08
CA VAL A 26 23.80 2.99 -0.40
C VAL A 26 23.05 4.30 -0.63
N ALA A 27 21.93 4.28 -1.34
CA ALA A 27 21.14 5.45 -1.66
C ALA A 27 20.63 6.19 -0.42
N LYS A 28 20.18 5.44 0.61
CA LYS A 28 19.73 6.00 1.91
C LYS A 28 20.79 6.81 2.63
N ARG A 29 22.08 6.62 2.32
CA ARG A 29 23.18 7.35 2.98
C ARG A 29 23.32 8.79 2.49
N ASN A 30 22.77 9.10 1.32
CA ASN A 30 22.80 10.45 0.77
C ASN A 30 21.39 10.91 0.41
N LEU A 31 20.72 11.55 1.39
CA LEU A 31 19.34 12.03 1.24
C LEU A 31 19.17 13.09 0.15
N THR A 32 20.23 13.78 -0.28
CA THR A 32 20.14 14.77 -1.37
C THR A 32 20.05 14.13 -2.75
N SER A 33 20.57 12.92 -2.91
CA SER A 33 20.44 12.13 -4.14
C SER A 33 19.41 11.01 -4.03
N TYR A 34 18.93 10.70 -2.82
CA TYR A 34 17.91 9.69 -2.60
C TYR A 34 16.64 10.05 -3.38
N ALA A 35 16.12 9.08 -4.13
CA ALA A 35 15.04 9.34 -5.07
C ALA A 35 13.64 9.13 -4.50
N CYS A 36 13.53 8.46 -3.36
CA CYS A 36 12.23 8.21 -2.73
C CYS A 36 11.87 9.37 -1.81
N GLU A 37 10.62 9.81 -1.91
CA GLU A 37 10.08 10.97 -1.20
C GLU A 37 9.44 10.57 0.15
N ASP A 38 8.72 11.50 0.78
CA ASP A 38 8.08 11.25 2.08
C ASP A 38 7.10 10.07 2.05
N ASN A 39 6.97 9.38 3.20
CA ASN A 39 6.13 8.20 3.38
C ASN A 39 6.42 7.06 2.39
N SER A 40 7.66 6.99 1.91
CA SER A 40 8.11 5.94 1.01
C SER A 40 9.40 5.27 1.51
N GLY A 41 9.70 4.10 0.94
CA GLY A 41 10.93 3.35 1.15
C GLY A 41 11.51 2.90 -0.18
N CYS A 42 12.67 2.24 -0.14
CA CYS A 42 13.26 1.61 -1.32
C CYS A 42 13.49 0.11 -1.15
N VAL A 43 13.53 -0.56 -2.29
CA VAL A 43 13.88 -1.97 -2.44
C VAL A 43 14.84 -2.13 -3.61
N ASP A 44 15.87 -2.95 -3.45
CA ASP A 44 16.81 -3.26 -4.53
C ASP A 44 16.08 -3.92 -5.71
N SER A 45 16.50 -3.57 -6.92
CA SER A 45 15.94 -4.20 -8.13
C SER A 45 16.34 -5.66 -8.21
N THR A 46 15.40 -6.51 -8.65
CA THR A 46 15.67 -7.92 -8.93
C THR A 46 16.35 -8.13 -10.29
N ASN A 47 16.34 -7.12 -11.16
CA ASN A 47 16.77 -7.23 -12.56
C ASN A 47 18.06 -6.46 -12.85
N GLY A 48 18.81 -6.07 -11.82
CA GLY A 48 20.13 -5.46 -11.98
C GLY A 48 20.51 -4.53 -10.83
N LEU A 49 21.55 -3.73 -11.06
CA LEU A 49 21.98 -2.69 -10.14
C LEU A 49 21.01 -1.50 -10.19
N GLY A 50 20.53 -1.09 -9.03
CA GLY A 50 19.55 -0.02 -8.86
C GLY A 50 18.50 -0.39 -7.82
N TYR A 51 17.61 0.55 -7.51
CA TYR A 51 16.50 0.33 -6.59
C TYR A 51 15.22 0.98 -7.11
N ASN A 52 14.09 0.56 -6.57
CA ASN A 52 12.79 1.15 -6.79
C ASN A 52 12.21 1.65 -5.47
N CYS A 53 11.44 2.73 -5.55
CA CYS A 53 10.71 3.29 -4.42
C CYS A 53 9.31 2.69 -4.34
N TYR A 54 8.79 2.57 -3.13
CA TYR A 54 7.44 2.12 -2.84
C TYR A 54 6.84 2.95 -1.68
N CYS A 55 5.53 3.20 -1.70
CA CYS A 55 4.87 3.84 -0.56
C CYS A 55 4.87 2.90 0.64
N ASN A 56 5.14 3.44 1.82
CA ASN A 56 5.12 2.69 3.07
C ASN A 56 3.71 2.08 3.31
N PRO A 57 3.60 1.02 4.12
CA PRO A 57 2.29 0.46 4.49
C PRO A 57 1.34 1.55 5.01
N GLY A 58 0.09 1.54 4.55
CA GLY A 58 -0.90 2.57 4.84
C GLY A 58 -0.88 3.77 3.89
N TYR A 59 -0.01 3.78 2.87
CA TYR A 59 0.05 4.85 1.87
C TYR A 59 -0.06 4.31 0.45
N GLU A 60 -0.67 5.11 -0.44
CA GLU A 60 -0.80 4.82 -1.86
C GLU A 60 -0.38 6.01 -2.74
N GLY A 61 -0.11 5.75 -4.01
CA GLY A 61 0.28 6.77 -4.98
C GLY A 61 1.69 6.57 -5.53
N ASN A 62 2.37 7.68 -5.83
CA ASN A 62 3.66 7.69 -6.52
C ASN A 62 4.80 8.10 -5.56
N PRO A 63 5.73 7.20 -5.21
CA PRO A 63 6.78 7.47 -4.23
C PRO A 63 7.94 8.36 -4.72
N TYR A 64 7.91 8.79 -5.98
CA TYR A 64 8.97 9.61 -6.60
C TYR A 64 8.60 11.10 -6.66
N PHE A 65 7.42 11.49 -6.16
CA PHE A 65 6.98 12.88 -6.09
C PHE A 65 6.76 13.30 -4.64
N SER A 66 7.09 14.55 -4.34
CA SER A 66 6.74 15.16 -3.06
C SER A 66 5.22 15.11 -2.86
N ASN A 67 4.77 14.68 -1.68
CA ASN A 67 3.36 14.34 -1.38
C ASN A 67 2.73 13.31 -2.32
N GLY A 68 3.55 12.49 -2.97
CA GLY A 68 3.09 11.48 -3.92
C GLY A 68 2.58 10.21 -3.25
N CYS A 69 3.09 9.85 -2.06
CA CYS A 69 2.50 8.82 -1.19
C CYS A 69 1.51 9.47 -0.21
N GLN A 70 0.23 9.19 -0.42
CA GLN A 70 -0.88 9.73 0.36
C GLN A 70 -1.46 8.64 1.26
N ASP A 71 -1.95 9.06 2.42
CA ASP A 71 -2.60 8.19 3.39
C ASP A 71 -3.80 7.48 2.73
N ILE A 72 -3.88 6.16 2.89
CA ILE A 72 -5.03 5.39 2.42
C ILE A 72 -6.17 5.71 3.38
N GLU A 73 -7.36 6.02 2.84
CA GLU A 73 -8.56 6.10 3.67
C GLU A 73 -9.18 4.71 3.86
N GLU A 74 -8.60 3.87 4.72
CA GLU A 74 -9.11 2.50 4.93
C GLU A 74 -10.56 2.49 5.42
N CYS A 75 -10.97 3.55 6.11
CA CYS A 75 -12.34 3.76 6.57
C CYS A 75 -13.34 4.14 5.46
N SER A 76 -12.91 4.45 4.25
CA SER A 76 -13.79 4.85 3.13
C SER A 76 -14.24 3.65 2.27
N ALA A 77 -13.87 2.41 2.65
CA ALA A 77 -14.27 1.21 1.94
C ALA A 77 -15.82 1.01 1.89
N PRO A 78 -16.39 0.67 0.72
CA PRO A 78 -17.85 0.60 0.52
C PRO A 78 -18.52 -0.57 1.26
N LYS A 79 -17.75 -1.59 1.65
CA LYS A 79 -18.19 -2.64 2.58
C LYS A 79 -17.52 -2.39 3.92
N LYS A 80 -18.27 -1.85 4.88
CA LYS A 80 -17.92 -1.90 6.30
C LYS A 80 -18.60 -3.15 6.88
N PRO A 81 -17.91 -4.30 6.99
CA PRO A 81 -18.54 -5.54 7.46
C PRO A 81 -19.00 -5.47 8.92
N CYS A 82 -18.65 -4.42 9.68
CA CYS A 82 -18.89 -4.32 11.13
C CYS A 82 -19.61 -3.03 11.55
N LYS A 83 -20.38 -3.08 12.66
CA LYS A 83 -21.00 -1.91 13.34
C LYS A 83 -20.00 -1.10 14.18
N LYS A 84 -18.69 -1.19 13.90
CA LYS A 84 -17.65 -0.45 14.63
C LYS A 84 -17.51 0.97 14.06
N THR A 85 -17.09 1.91 14.89
CA THR A 85 -16.65 3.22 14.39
C THR A 85 -15.22 3.08 13.90
N CYS A 86 -14.99 3.36 12.61
CA CYS A 86 -13.65 3.37 12.02
C CYS A 86 -13.07 4.77 12.13
N THR A 87 -11.83 4.89 12.60
CA THR A 87 -11.08 6.15 12.62
C THR A 87 -9.82 6.00 11.79
N ASN A 88 -9.70 6.82 10.73
CA ASN A 88 -8.49 6.89 9.91
C ASN A 88 -7.41 7.63 10.68
N THR A 89 -6.18 7.15 10.59
CA THR A 89 -4.99 7.80 11.15
C THR A 89 -3.89 7.79 10.10
N GLN A 90 -2.89 8.66 10.23
CA GLN A 90 -1.82 8.72 9.23
C GLN A 90 -1.02 7.40 9.22
N GLY A 91 -1.09 6.66 8.11
CA GLY A 91 -0.47 5.36 7.86
C GLY A 91 -1.17 4.15 8.48
N CYS A 92 -2.37 4.29 9.04
CA CYS A 92 -3.10 3.19 9.69
C CYS A 92 -4.57 3.52 9.98
N TYR A 93 -5.33 2.57 10.51
CA TYR A 93 -6.68 2.79 11.04
C TYR A 93 -6.93 1.94 12.28
N TYR A 94 -7.92 2.33 13.08
CA TYR A 94 -8.39 1.49 14.17
C TYR A 94 -9.92 1.52 14.27
N TYR A 95 -10.45 0.46 14.88
CA TYR A 95 -11.86 0.33 15.20
C TYR A 95 -12.10 0.52 16.70
N SER A 96 -13.22 1.14 17.04
CA SER A 96 -13.71 1.19 18.42
C SER A 96 -15.15 0.69 18.52
N CYS A 97 -15.45 -0.04 19.60
CA CYS A 97 -16.81 -0.41 19.95
C CYS A 97 -17.56 0.79 20.57
N PRO A 98 -18.90 0.86 20.40
CA PRO A 98 -19.72 1.83 21.11
C PRO A 98 -19.60 1.68 22.63
N GLN A 99 -19.96 2.73 23.36
CA GLN A 99 -20.14 2.66 24.82
C GLN A 99 -21.13 1.53 25.12
N ASP A 100 -20.79 0.65 26.08
CA ASP A 100 -21.50 -0.60 26.46
C ASP A 100 -21.11 -1.88 25.70
N TYR A 101 -20.14 -1.84 24.79
CA TYR A 101 -19.64 -3.02 24.09
C TYR A 101 -18.16 -3.27 24.37
N ASP A 102 -17.78 -4.54 24.55
CA ASP A 102 -16.38 -4.95 24.67
C ASP A 102 -15.84 -5.53 23.35
N ASP A 103 -14.59 -5.21 23.05
CA ASP A 103 -13.83 -5.81 21.96
C ASP A 103 -13.16 -7.09 22.46
N LEU A 104 -13.60 -8.25 21.96
CA LEU A 104 -13.03 -9.54 22.35
C LEU A 104 -11.80 -9.92 21.52
N GLY A 105 -11.44 -9.14 20.50
CA GLY A 105 -10.37 -9.49 19.57
C GLY A 105 -10.72 -10.69 18.68
N ASP A 106 -10.27 -10.69 17.43
CA ASP A 106 -10.20 -11.93 16.65
C ASP A 106 -8.76 -12.47 16.71
N LYS A 107 -8.60 -13.79 16.63
CA LYS A 107 -7.29 -14.49 16.58
C LYS A 107 -6.44 -14.10 15.36
N ASN A 108 -7.02 -13.36 14.41
CA ASN A 108 -6.34 -12.79 13.26
C ASN A 108 -5.76 -11.39 13.50
N GLY A 109 -6.02 -10.76 14.66
CA GLY A 109 -5.44 -9.45 15.01
C GLY A 109 -6.24 -8.23 14.55
N ASP A 110 -7.34 -8.43 13.81
CA ASP A 110 -8.15 -7.34 13.23
C ASP A 110 -9.23 -6.78 14.18
N GLY A 111 -9.44 -7.40 15.35
CA GLY A 111 -10.39 -6.94 16.37
C GLY A 111 -11.78 -6.62 15.79
N VAL A 112 -12.49 -7.62 15.28
CA VAL A 112 -13.71 -7.40 14.48
C VAL A 112 -15.04 -7.64 15.21
N ASP A 113 -15.02 -8.16 16.44
CA ASP A 113 -16.25 -8.45 17.19
C ASP A 113 -16.50 -7.43 18.32
N CYS A 114 -17.76 -7.01 18.52
CA CYS A 114 -18.18 -6.16 19.64
C CYS A 114 -19.38 -6.84 20.29
N ILE A 115 -19.27 -7.21 21.56
CA ILE A 115 -20.39 -7.82 22.30
C ILE A 115 -20.92 -6.83 23.33
N LEU A 116 -22.24 -6.65 23.36
CA LEU A 116 -22.92 -5.83 24.35
C LEU A 116 -22.67 -6.41 25.74
N HIS A 117 -22.28 -5.58 26.69
CA HIS A 117 -22.33 -5.91 28.11
C HIS A 117 -23.77 -6.30 28.49
N VAL A 118 -24.05 -7.59 28.57
CA VAL A 118 -25.27 -8.08 29.20
C VAL A 118 -24.94 -8.41 30.65
N LYS A 119 -25.33 -7.52 31.57
CA LYS A 119 -25.37 -7.85 33.01
C LYS A 119 -26.55 -8.76 33.32
#